data_AF-A0A965IS31-F1
#
_entry.id   AF-A0A965IS31-F1
#
_cell.length_a   1.000
_cell.length_b   1.000
_cell.length_c   1.000
_cell.angle_alpha   90.00
_cell.angle_beta   90.00
_cell.angle_gamma   90.00
#
_symmetry.space_group_name_H-M   'P 1'
#
loop_
_entity.id
_entity.type
_entity.pdbx_description
1 polymer ?
#
loop_
_entity_poly.entity_id
_entity_poly.type
_entity_poly.pdbx_seq_one_letter_code
_entity_poly.pdbx_strand_id
1 'polypeptide(L)'
;DLARMKQEALQHLQPLVDTLQQSPEEEFKTIMMMIQATDDKTLLKKALEAAKKIADDKVRAQAMLDVINEINYFTQSSERD
;
A
#
# COMPACT_ATOMS: atom_id res chain seq x y z
N ASP A 1 -0.60 21.10 12.44
CA ASP A 1 -1.76 20.31 12.85
C ASP A 1 -2.20 19.20 11.89
N LEU A 2 -2.28 19.40 10.57
CA LEU A 2 -2.73 18.34 9.63
C LEU A 2 -1.85 17.08 9.60
N ALA A 3 -0.53 17.22 9.75
CA ALA A 3 0.39 16.08 9.79
C ALA A 3 0.13 15.15 10.99
N ARG A 4 -0.25 15.72 12.15
CA ARG A 4 -0.57 14.93 13.35
C ARG A 4 -1.89 14.18 13.19
N MET A 5 -2.92 14.85 12.67
CA MET A 5 -4.21 14.20 12.37
C MET A 5 -4.05 13.05 11.37
N LYS A 6 -3.22 13.24 10.34
CA LYS A 6 -2.89 12.19 9.36
C LYS A 6 -2.22 11.00 10.05
N GLN A 7 -1.21 11.26 10.88
CA GLN A 7 -0.49 10.22 11.62
C GLN A 7 -1.40 9.44 12.58
N GLU A 8 -2.30 10.13 13.27
CA GLU A 8 -3.29 9.51 14.17
C GLU A 8 -4.25 8.61 13.40
N ALA A 9 -4.81 9.08 12.28
CA ALA A 9 -5.67 8.27 11.42
C ALA A 9 -4.96 6.99 10.93
N LEU A 10 -3.68 7.08 10.58
CA LEU A 10 -2.88 5.94 10.12
C LEU A 10 -2.62 4.92 11.23
N GLN A 11 -2.32 5.38 12.45
CA GLN A 11 -2.13 4.50 13.61
C GLN A 11 -3.40 3.70 13.93
N HIS A 12 -4.58 4.30 13.73
CA HIS A 12 -5.86 3.60 13.87
C HIS A 12 -6.18 2.68 12.70
N LEU A 13 -5.77 3.03 11.47
CA LEU A 13 -6.05 2.23 10.27
C LEU A 13 -5.20 0.95 10.22
N GLN A 14 -3.95 1.00 10.65
CA GLN A 14 -2.99 -0.10 10.58
C GLN A 14 -3.51 -1.44 11.17
N PRO A 15 -4.05 -1.49 12.41
CA PRO A 15 -4.61 -2.73 12.96
C PRO A 15 -5.93 -3.14 12.29
N LEU A 16 -6.68 -2.21 11.71
CA LEU A 16 -7.93 -2.52 11.01
C LEU A 16 -7.63 -3.27 9.71
N VAL A 17 -6.63 -2.85 8.94
CA VAL A 17 -6.24 -3.55 7.69
C VAL A 17 -5.82 -5.00 7.95
N ASP A 18 -5.14 -5.26 9.06
CA ASP A 18 -4.72 -6.63 9.44
C ASP A 18 -5.88 -7.48 10.01
N THR A 19 -7.01 -6.88 10.40
CA THR A 19 -8.16 -7.58 11.02
C THR A 19 -9.41 -7.66 10.14
N LEU A 20 -9.49 -6.84 9.08
CA LEU A 20 -10.61 -6.83 8.16
C LEU A 20 -10.57 -8.08 7.26
N GLN A 21 -11.67 -8.84 7.27
CA GLN A 21 -11.93 -9.87 6.26
C GLN A 21 -12.41 -9.18 4.97
N GLN A 22 -11.47 -8.62 4.23
CA GLN A 22 -11.72 -7.94 2.96
C GLN A 22 -11.16 -8.77 1.80
N SER A 23 -11.60 -8.49 0.58
CA SER A 23 -11.07 -9.19 -0.58
C SER A 23 -9.59 -8.81 -0.81
N PRO A 24 -8.78 -9.68 -1.46
CA PRO A 24 -7.40 -9.32 -1.81
C PRO A 24 -7.27 -8.01 -2.59
N GLU A 25 -8.26 -7.70 -3.43
CA GLU A 25 -8.32 -6.45 -4.20
C GLU A 25 -8.54 -5.21 -3.31
N GLU A 26 -9.43 -5.32 -2.31
CA GLU A 26 -9.70 -4.25 -1.34
C GLU A 26 -8.53 -4.05 -0.37
N GLU A 27 -7.94 -5.16 0.08
CA GLU A 27 -6.72 -5.15 0.90
C GLU A 27 -5.59 -4.44 0.16
N PHE A 28 -5.34 -4.82 -1.09
CA PHE A 28 -4.34 -4.19 -1.93
C PHE A 28 -4.55 -2.68 -2.04
N LYS A 29 -5.76 -2.24 -2.43
CA LYS A 29 -6.08 -0.81 -2.59
C LYS A 29 -5.85 -0.03 -1.29
N THR A 30 -6.29 -0.60 -0.18
CA THR A 30 -6.14 0.05 1.14
C THR A 30 -4.67 0.23 1.49
N ILE A 31 -3.86 -0.81 1.31
CA ILE A 31 -2.41 -0.75 1.57
C ILE A 31 -1.73 0.26 0.63
N MET A 32 -2.10 0.31 -0.65
CA MET A 32 -1.54 1.28 -1.60
C MET A 32 -1.84 2.73 -1.20
N MET A 33 -3.08 3.01 -0.78
CA MET A 33 -3.44 4.33 -0.26
C MET A 33 -2.62 4.71 0.98
N MET A 34 -2.34 3.75 1.87
CA MET A 34 -1.48 3.99 3.04
C MET A 34 -0.05 4.31 2.63
N ILE A 35 0.53 3.54 1.70
CA ILE A 35 1.90 3.77 1.19
C ILE A 35 2.02 5.20 0.65
N GLN A 36 1.12 5.59 -0.24
CA GLN A 36 1.12 6.92 -0.86
C GLN A 36 0.84 8.05 0.15
N ALA A 37 0.08 7.76 1.22
CA ALA A 37 -0.13 8.71 2.29
C ALA A 37 1.09 8.82 3.21
N THR A 38 1.82 7.75 3.48
CA THR A 38 2.84 7.73 4.54
C THR A 38 4.27 7.80 4.06
N ASP A 39 4.49 7.57 2.78
CA ASP A 39 5.80 7.23 2.22
C ASP A 39 6.43 6.02 2.96
N ASP A 40 5.61 5.15 3.55
CA ASP A 40 6.07 3.98 4.30
C ASP A 40 6.33 2.79 3.37
N LYS A 41 7.58 2.70 2.91
CA LYS A 41 8.07 1.58 2.10
C LYS A 41 7.96 0.21 2.76
N THR A 42 7.78 0.11 4.09
CA THR A 42 7.63 -1.19 4.78
C THR A 42 6.34 -1.89 4.40
N LEU A 43 5.32 -1.14 3.95
CA LEU A 43 4.03 -1.65 3.53
C LEU A 43 4.04 -2.25 2.11
N LEU A 44 5.06 -1.95 1.29
CA LEU A 44 5.17 -2.48 -0.09
C LEU A 44 5.15 -4.01 -0.13
N LYS A 45 5.78 -4.65 0.86
CA LYS A 45 5.78 -6.12 0.96
C LYS A 45 4.37 -6.65 1.18
N LYS A 46 3.57 -5.99 2.04
CA LYS A 46 2.16 -6.38 2.26
C LYS A 46 1.32 -6.15 1.00
N ALA A 47 1.50 -5.02 0.31
CA ALA A 47 0.82 -4.73 -0.95
C ALA A 47 1.11 -5.80 -2.02
N LEU A 48 2.37 -6.22 -2.16
CA LEU A 48 2.76 -7.27 -3.09
C LEU A 48 2.09 -8.62 -2.76
N GLU A 49 2.02 -8.99 -1.48
CA GLU A 49 1.38 -10.23 -1.07
C GLU A 49 -0.15 -10.20 -1.29
N ALA A 50 -0.80 -9.06 -1.04
CA ALA A 50 -2.22 -8.88 -1.36
C ALA A 50 -2.46 -8.97 -2.87
N ALA A 51 -1.64 -8.27 -3.68
CA ALA A 51 -1.73 -8.29 -5.14
C ALA A 51 -1.62 -9.71 -5.71
N LYS A 52 -0.71 -10.56 -5.19
CA LYS A 52 -0.56 -11.95 -5.64
C LYS A 52 -1.80 -12.81 -5.40
N LYS A 53 -2.60 -12.49 -4.38
CA LYS A 53 -3.81 -13.25 -4.00
C LYS A 53 -5.05 -12.84 -4.80
N ILE A 54 -4.99 -11.75 -5.56
CA ILE A 54 -6.08 -11.29 -6.44
C ILE A 54 -6.40 -12.37 -7.46
N ALA A 55 -7.66 -12.77 -7.55
CA ALA A 55 -8.07 -13.89 -8.40
C ALA A 55 -8.14 -13.51 -9.88
N ASP A 56 -8.62 -12.29 -10.18
CA ASP A 56 -8.74 -11.81 -11.56
C ASP A 56 -7.36 -11.42 -12.13
N ASP A 57 -6.96 -12.08 -13.21
CA ASP A 57 -5.64 -11.89 -13.84
C ASP A 57 -5.39 -10.46 -14.32
N LYS A 58 -6.41 -9.75 -14.80
CA LYS A 58 -6.28 -8.37 -15.26
C LYS A 58 -6.07 -7.43 -14.08
N VAL A 59 -6.86 -7.62 -13.02
CA VAL A 59 -6.73 -6.83 -11.78
C VAL A 59 -5.38 -7.10 -11.12
N ARG A 60 -4.96 -8.37 -11.07
CA ARG A 60 -3.66 -8.77 -10.53
C ARG A 60 -2.50 -8.16 -11.30
N ALA A 61 -2.55 -8.17 -12.63
CA ALA A 61 -1.52 -7.54 -13.45
C ALA A 61 -1.43 -6.04 -13.18
N GLN A 62 -2.56 -5.34 -13.08
CA GLN A 62 -2.58 -3.92 -12.74
C GLN A 62 -1.99 -3.66 -11.35
N ALA A 63 -2.42 -4.43 -10.35
CA ALA A 63 -1.90 -4.32 -8.98
C ALA A 63 -0.38 -4.54 -8.93
N MET A 64 0.15 -5.48 -9.71
CA MET A 64 1.59 -5.71 -9.81
C MET A 64 2.33 -4.52 -10.44
N LEU A 65 1.78 -3.91 -11.49
CA LEU A 65 2.35 -2.70 -12.10
C LEU A 65 2.37 -1.54 -11.10
N ASP A 66 1.30 -1.38 -10.33
CA ASP A 66 1.21 -0.33 -9.32
C ASP A 66 2.28 -0.50 -8.23
N VAL A 67 2.51 -1.73 -7.75
CA VAL A 67 3.61 -2.02 -6.79
C VAL A 67 4.98 -1.69 -7.38
N ILE A 68 5.23 -2.04 -8.65
CA ILE A 68 6.50 -1.74 -9.32
C ILE A 68 6.70 -0.22 -9.44
N ASN A 69 5.63 0.52 -9.76
CA ASN A 69 5.69 1.98 -9.86
C ASN A 69 6.03 2.62 -8.51
N GLU A 70 5.44 2.15 -7.40
CA GLU A 70 5.77 2.66 -6.06
C GLU A 70 7.21 2.29 -5.66
N ILE A 71 7.68 1.08 -5.97
CA ILE A 71 9.09 0.71 -5.73
C ILE A 71 10.01 1.67 -6.48
N ASN A 72 9.73 1.95 -7.75
CA ASN A 72 10.50 2.90 -8.56
C ASN A 72 10.47 4.32 -7.98
N TYR A 73 9.33 4.74 -7.43
CA TYR A 73 9.22 6.02 -6.75
C TYR A 73 10.15 6.06 -5.53
N PHE A 74 10.13 5.06 -4.66
CA PHE A 74 10.99 5.03 -3.47
C PHE A 74 12.48 4.91 -3.81
N THR A 75 12.85 4.14 -4.84
CA THR A 75 14.25 4.03 -5.26
C THR A 75 14.75 5.35 -5.85
N GLN A 76 13.98 6.01 -6.72
CA GLN A 76 14.37 7.30 -7.31
C GLN A 76 14.34 8.45 -6.31
N SER A 77 13.44 8.42 -5.33
CA SER A 77 13.43 9.41 -4.23
C SER A 77 14.66 9.24 -3.35
N SER A 78 15.07 8.00 -3.05
CA SER A 78 16.28 7.70 -2.27
C SER A 78 17.58 8.10 -2.98
N GLU A 79 17.60 8.18 -4.31
CA GLU A 79 18.76 8.63 -5.09
C GLU A 79 18.85 10.16 -5.22
N ARG A 80 17.82 10.90 -4.80
CA ARG A 80 17.77 12.38 -4.85
C ARG A 80 18.01 13.07 -3.51
N ASP A 81 18.09 12.32 -2.42
CA ASP A 81 18.46 12.78 -1.07
C ASP A 81 19.96 12.57 -0.79
#